data_AF-A0A3N5RK10-F1
#
_entry.id   AF-A0A3N5RK10-F1
#
_cell.length_a   1.000
_cell.length_b   1.000
_cell.length_c   1.000
_cell.angle_alpha   90.00
_cell.angle_beta   90.00
_cell.angle_gamma   90.00
#
_symmetry.space_group_name_H-M   'P 1'
#
loop_
_entity.id
_entity.type
_entity.pdbx_description
1 polymer ?
#
loop_
_entity_poly.entity_id
_entity_poly.type
_entity_poly.pdbx_seq_one_letter_code
_entity_poly.pdbx_strand_id
1 'polypeptide(L)'
;MRLAVPQRFSAPIVLASALLLALCGILAVSLYGQQTEVSRLLHENIEFRREAARLEASLTDLDELLKNRVENVEALHDTIETHLRRIRELADRPEEKQLADRLIASFERYRLAWIAIPARLAPTHDVAVNNALSILEGDSIKRCAELQEYTLSQIEKAADDYALVLRELAWGIGAVGVIGSLAGVGLGYVAALGWRRTIRNLQVHIRHAAGKLGAEAPEIVVSSEGGLQEIDDQMRSLARRVELVVDAEMEAAYPKHYGARVELQLAGGDRPE
;
A
#
# COMPACT_ATOMS: atom_id res chain seq x y z
N MET A 1 36.59 -4.71 -29.60
CA MET A 1 35.64 -3.92 -30.42
C MET A 1 34.55 -3.41 -29.48
N ARG A 2 34.65 -2.17 -28.97
CA ARG A 2 33.63 -1.58 -28.07
C ARG A 2 32.50 -1.07 -28.95
N LEU A 3 31.36 -1.77 -28.95
CA LEU A 3 30.15 -1.29 -29.60
C LEU A 3 29.70 -0.04 -28.84
N ALA A 4 30.00 1.13 -29.41
CA ALA A 4 29.49 2.40 -28.93
C ALA A 4 27.99 2.43 -29.19
N VAL A 5 27.21 1.99 -28.21
CA VAL A 5 25.76 2.13 -28.25
C VAL A 5 25.45 3.64 -28.31
N PRO A 6 24.71 4.13 -29.31
CA PRO A 6 24.41 5.55 -29.43
C PRO A 6 23.65 6.02 -28.18
N GLN A 7 24.30 6.86 -27.36
CA GLN A 7 23.78 7.45 -26.10
C GLN A 7 22.40 8.10 -26.23
N ARG A 8 21.94 8.39 -27.45
CA ARG A 8 20.64 9.01 -27.71
C ARG A 8 19.45 8.09 -27.42
N PHE A 9 19.64 6.77 -27.37
CA PHE A 9 18.53 5.83 -27.12
C PHE A 9 18.31 5.48 -25.65
N SER A 10 19.32 5.61 -24.78
CA SER A 10 19.19 5.29 -23.36
C SER A 10 18.53 6.40 -22.54
N ALA A 11 18.70 7.66 -22.96
CA ALA A 11 18.17 8.83 -22.25
C ALA A 11 16.65 8.78 -21.93
N PRO A 12 15.74 8.45 -22.88
CA PRO A 12 14.30 8.43 -22.59
C PRO A 12 13.89 7.31 -21.64
N ILE A 13 14.55 6.14 -21.70
CA ILE A 13 14.27 5.01 -20.80
C ILE A 13 14.66 5.38 -19.37
N VAL A 14 15.85 5.96 -19.19
CA VAL A 14 16.31 6.42 -17.88
C VAL A 14 15.40 7.51 -17.32
N LEU A 15 14.96 8.46 -18.15
CA LEU A 15 14.03 9.51 -17.74
C LEU A 15 12.67 8.92 -17.30
N ALA A 16 12.11 7.98 -18.07
CA ALA A 16 10.84 7.35 -17.73
C ALA A 16 10.94 6.53 -16.42
N SER A 17 12.01 5.75 -16.24
CA SER A 17 12.25 5.02 -15.00
C SER A 17 12.44 5.95 -13.80
N ALA A 18 13.14 7.07 -13.98
CA ALA A 18 13.33 8.07 -12.93
C ALA A 18 12.00 8.76 -12.54
N LEU A 19 11.16 9.10 -13.52
CA LEU A 19 9.84 9.68 -13.28
C LEU A 19 8.90 8.70 -12.55
N LEU A 20 8.89 7.44 -12.98
CA LEU A 20 8.10 6.40 -12.32
C LEU A 20 8.57 6.18 -10.87
N LEU A 21 9.89 6.12 -10.65
CA LEU A 21 10.46 5.98 -9.32
C LEU A 21 10.11 7.18 -8.43
N ALA A 22 10.19 8.40 -8.96
CA ALA A 22 9.80 9.62 -8.24
C ALA A 22 8.31 9.59 -7.87
N LEU A 23 7.43 9.19 -8.80
CA LEU A 23 6.01 9.03 -8.54
C LEU A 23 5.74 7.98 -7.45
N CYS A 24 6.38 6.81 -7.53
CA CYS A 24 6.28 5.78 -6.50
C CYS A 24 6.76 6.28 -5.14
N GLY A 25 7.86 7.06 -5.11
CA GLY A 25 8.36 7.70 -3.90
C GLY A 25 7.35 8.68 -3.29
N ILE A 26 6.76 9.56 -4.11
CA ILE A 26 5.73 10.52 -3.67
C ILE A 26 4.50 9.79 -3.12
N LEU A 27 4.01 8.76 -3.82
CA LEU A 27 2.88 7.95 -3.36
C LEU A 27 3.19 7.24 -2.04
N ALA A 28 4.37 6.64 -1.91
CA ALA A 28 4.77 5.96 -0.68
C ALA A 28 4.84 6.93 0.50
N VAL A 29 5.44 8.12 0.32
CA VAL A 29 5.53 9.15 1.37
C VAL A 29 4.15 9.70 1.72
N SER A 30 3.29 9.96 0.74
CA SER A 30 1.94 10.46 0.96
C SER A 30 1.06 9.44 1.71
N LEU A 31 1.09 8.18 1.29
CA LEU A 31 0.38 7.09 1.98
C LEU A 31 0.91 6.89 3.40
N TYR A 32 2.22 6.96 3.59
CA TYR A 32 2.82 6.84 4.93
C TYR A 32 2.39 7.98 5.85
N GLY A 33 2.42 9.23 5.37
CA GLY A 33 1.93 10.39 6.12
C GLY A 33 0.47 10.23 6.52
N GLN A 34 -0.40 9.84 5.57
CA GLN A 34 -1.82 9.61 5.82
C GLN A 34 -2.06 8.49 6.83
N GLN A 35 -1.35 7.35 6.73
CA GLN A 35 -1.49 6.25 7.68
C GLN A 35 -1.09 6.65 9.11
N THR A 36 -0.05 7.47 9.27
CA THR A 36 0.37 7.91 10.61
C THR A 36 -0.62 8.88 11.25
N GLU A 37 -1.16 9.82 10.47
CA GLU A 37 -2.18 10.78 10.93
C GLU A 37 -3.48 10.05 11.31
N VAL A 38 -3.95 9.15 10.44
CA VAL A 38 -5.15 8.33 10.64
C VAL A 38 -4.99 7.45 11.88
N SER A 39 -3.86 6.75 12.00
CA SER A 39 -3.61 5.86 13.15
C SER A 39 -3.56 6.63 14.46
N ARG A 40 -2.96 7.83 14.48
CA ARG A 40 -2.93 8.68 15.67
C ARG A 40 -4.34 9.12 16.07
N LEU A 41 -5.09 9.68 15.12
CA LEU A 41 -6.47 10.13 15.37
C LEU A 41 -7.39 8.98 15.79
N LEU A 42 -7.24 7.80 15.19
CA LEU A 42 -7.99 6.61 15.61
C LEU A 42 -7.61 6.17 17.03
N HIS A 43 -6.31 6.16 17.36
CA HIS A 43 -5.86 5.72 18.67
C HIS A 43 -6.38 6.62 19.80
N GLU A 44 -6.23 7.94 19.64
CA GLU A 44 -6.72 8.95 20.60
C GLU A 44 -8.24 8.84 20.79
N ASN A 45 -9.00 8.72 19.69
CA ASN A 45 -10.47 8.57 19.76
C ASN A 45 -10.90 7.23 20.37
N ILE A 46 -10.16 6.14 20.16
CA ILE A 46 -10.50 4.82 20.71
C ILE A 46 -10.31 4.82 22.23
N GLU A 47 -9.23 5.42 22.75
CA GLU A 47 -9.00 5.49 24.20
C GLU A 47 -10.07 6.36 24.87
N PHE A 48 -10.36 7.53 24.33
CA PHE A 48 -11.42 8.40 24.82
C PHE A 48 -12.78 7.69 24.88
N ARG A 49 -13.19 7.04 23.78
CA ARG A 49 -14.47 6.32 23.71
C ARG A 49 -14.52 5.14 24.67
N ARG A 50 -13.40 4.43 24.85
CA ARG A 50 -13.33 3.32 25.79
C ARG A 50 -13.53 3.80 27.22
N GLU A 51 -12.92 4.90 27.62
CA GLU A 51 -13.12 5.49 28.94
C GLU A 51 -14.54 6.03 29.13
N ALA A 52 -15.12 6.68 28.10
CA ALA A 52 -16.51 7.14 28.14
C ALA A 52 -17.52 5.99 28.28
N ALA A 53 -17.28 4.85 27.62
CA ALA A 53 -18.13 3.66 27.77
C ALA A 53 -17.99 3.00 29.15
N ARG A 54 -16.78 2.97 29.72
CA ARG A 54 -16.56 2.49 31.11
C ARG A 54 -17.22 3.39 32.14
N LEU A 55 -17.16 4.70 31.93
CA LEU A 55 -17.85 5.66 32.77
C LEU A 55 -19.36 5.46 32.72
N GLU A 56 -19.94 5.33 31.53
CA GLU A 56 -21.38 5.07 31.38
C GLU A 56 -21.79 3.80 32.12
N ALA A 57 -21.08 2.69 31.92
CA ALA A 57 -21.33 1.45 32.63
C ALA A 57 -21.28 1.64 34.15
N SER A 58 -20.26 2.34 34.66
CA SER A 58 -20.13 2.60 36.10
C SER A 58 -21.25 3.50 36.65
N LEU A 59 -21.72 4.47 35.87
CA LEU A 59 -22.86 5.33 36.24
C LEU A 59 -24.17 4.54 36.25
N THR A 60 -24.36 3.63 35.29
CA THR A 60 -25.53 2.74 35.25
C THR A 60 -25.52 1.74 36.41
N ASP A 61 -24.37 1.15 36.73
CA ASP A 61 -24.21 0.27 37.89
C ASP A 61 -24.52 1.03 39.19
N LEU A 62 -24.07 2.27 39.30
CA LEU A 62 -24.36 3.13 40.45
C LEU A 62 -25.87 3.39 40.56
N ASP A 63 -26.52 3.78 39.47
CA ASP A 63 -27.97 3.98 39.42
C ASP A 63 -28.75 2.73 39.87
N GLU A 64 -28.37 1.54 39.39
CA GLU A 64 -29.00 0.29 39.79
C GLU A 64 -28.79 -0.03 41.29
N LEU A 65 -27.58 0.17 41.81
CA LEU A 65 -27.30 -0.04 43.23
C LEU A 65 -28.11 0.90 44.12
N LEU A 66 -28.24 2.17 43.72
CA LEU A 66 -29.02 3.16 44.46
C LEU A 66 -30.52 2.85 44.42
N LYS A 67 -31.06 2.42 43.28
CA LYS A 67 -32.45 1.94 43.16
C LYS A 67 -32.73 0.75 44.09
N ASN A 68 -31.73 -0.10 44.30
CA ASN A 68 -31.78 -1.24 45.22
C ASN A 68 -31.44 -0.88 46.67
N ARG A 69 -31.31 0.42 47.00
CA ARG A 69 -30.99 0.96 48.34
C ARG A 69 -29.66 0.43 48.91
N VAL A 70 -28.68 0.17 48.04
CA VAL A 70 -27.31 -0.18 48.46
C VAL A 70 -26.54 1.12 48.68
N GLU A 71 -26.24 1.43 49.95
CA GLU A 71 -25.54 2.67 50.33
C GLU A 71 -23.99 2.53 50.29
N ASN A 72 -23.46 1.30 50.25
CA ASN A 72 -22.02 1.06 50.19
C ASN A 72 -21.50 1.18 48.75
N VAL A 73 -21.43 2.42 48.26
CA VAL A 73 -21.05 2.76 46.87
C VAL A 73 -19.74 3.56 46.77
N GLU A 74 -18.98 3.69 47.86
CA GLU A 74 -17.75 4.51 47.92
C GLU A 74 -16.72 4.09 46.87
N ALA A 75 -16.46 2.79 46.73
CA ALA A 75 -15.53 2.27 45.73
C ALA A 75 -15.95 2.60 44.29
N LEU A 76 -17.26 2.66 44.02
CA LEU A 76 -17.79 3.01 42.71
C LEU A 76 -17.69 4.52 42.45
N HIS A 77 -17.87 5.36 43.48
CA HIS A 77 -17.61 6.80 43.37
C HIS A 77 -16.15 7.09 43.01
N ASP A 78 -15.19 6.44 43.68
CA ASP A 78 -13.76 6.61 43.37
C ASP A 78 -13.42 6.16 41.94
N THR A 79 -14.05 5.08 41.49
CA THR A 79 -13.92 4.56 40.12
C THR A 79 -14.45 5.57 39.10
N ILE A 80 -15.65 6.11 39.34
CA ILE A 80 -16.25 7.14 38.48
C ILE A 80 -15.40 8.41 38.45
N GLU A 81 -14.93 8.91 39.59
CA GLU A 81 -14.04 10.07 39.65
C GLU A 81 -12.74 9.84 38.87
N THR A 82 -12.20 8.62 38.90
CA THR A 82 -11.02 8.23 38.12
C THR A 82 -11.31 8.28 36.61
N HIS A 83 -12.43 7.71 36.16
CA HIS A 83 -12.83 7.78 34.74
C HIS A 83 -13.09 9.21 34.29
N LEU A 84 -13.75 10.04 35.10
CA LEU A 84 -14.00 11.45 34.81
C LEU A 84 -12.70 12.23 34.63
N ARG A 85 -11.72 12.01 35.52
CA ARG A 85 -10.38 12.63 35.39
C ARG A 85 -9.69 12.17 34.10
N ARG A 86 -9.78 10.89 33.78
CA ARG A 86 -9.16 10.34 32.56
C ARG A 86 -9.80 10.89 31.29
N ILE A 87 -11.13 10.98 31.24
CA ILE A 87 -11.87 11.62 30.15
C ILE A 87 -11.44 13.09 30.01
N ARG A 88 -11.23 13.80 31.12
CA ARG A 88 -10.79 15.20 31.07
C ARG A 88 -9.38 15.37 30.53
N GLU A 89 -8.48 14.45 30.86
CA GLU A 89 -7.10 14.38 30.37
C GLU A 89 -7.04 14.03 28.88
N LEU A 90 -7.90 13.11 28.42
CA LEU A 90 -7.97 12.66 27.02
C LEU A 90 -8.76 13.61 26.11
N ALA A 91 -9.59 14.48 26.67
CA ALA A 91 -10.33 15.47 25.90
C ALA A 91 -9.37 16.52 25.33
N ASP A 92 -9.11 16.49 24.03
CA ASP A 92 -8.19 17.42 23.38
C ASP A 92 -8.92 18.60 22.73
N ARG A 93 -10.11 18.36 22.19
CA ARG A 93 -10.91 19.39 21.50
C ARG A 93 -11.65 20.29 22.50
N PRO A 94 -11.80 21.59 22.21
CA PRO A 94 -12.45 22.52 23.14
C PRO A 94 -13.91 22.12 23.45
N GLU A 95 -14.64 21.56 22.50
CA GLU A 95 -16.01 21.08 22.69
C GLU A 95 -16.06 19.82 23.57
N GLU A 96 -15.13 18.87 23.39
CA GLU A 96 -15.00 17.67 24.24
C GLU A 96 -14.66 18.07 25.67
N LYS A 97 -13.73 19.03 25.84
CA LYS A 97 -13.37 19.60 27.15
C LYS A 97 -14.58 20.21 27.83
N GLN A 98 -15.39 20.98 27.09
CA GLN A 98 -16.60 21.59 27.62
C GLN A 98 -17.67 20.55 28.00
N LEU A 99 -17.85 19.49 27.21
CA LEU A 99 -18.76 18.39 27.54
C LEU A 99 -18.28 17.63 28.79
N ALA A 100 -17.00 17.31 28.87
CA ALA A 100 -16.38 16.66 30.02
C ALA A 100 -16.52 17.52 31.29
N ASP A 101 -16.25 18.82 31.22
CA ASP A 101 -16.41 19.74 32.35
C ASP A 101 -17.86 19.79 32.85
N ARG A 102 -18.83 19.80 31.93
CA ARG A 102 -20.27 19.75 32.29
C ARG A 102 -20.66 18.45 32.97
N LEU A 103 -20.11 17.32 32.52
CA LEU A 103 -20.33 15.99 33.11
C LEU A 103 -19.67 15.87 34.50
N ILE A 104 -18.46 16.40 34.67
CA ILE A 104 -17.79 16.46 35.98
C ILE A 104 -18.63 17.29 36.95
N ALA A 105 -19.03 18.50 36.54
CA ALA A 105 -19.83 19.38 37.38
C ALA A 105 -21.19 18.76 37.76
N SER A 106 -21.82 17.97 36.89
CA SER A 106 -23.06 17.27 37.27
C SER A 106 -22.82 16.14 38.26
N PHE A 107 -21.73 15.39 38.11
CA PHE A 107 -21.38 14.33 39.05
C PHE A 107 -20.98 14.89 40.42
N GLU A 108 -20.28 16.02 40.46
CA GLU A 108 -19.99 16.74 41.70
C GLU A 108 -21.27 17.19 42.42
N ARG A 109 -22.28 17.69 41.70
CA ARG A 109 -23.59 18.02 42.28
C ARG A 109 -24.26 16.80 42.90
N TYR A 110 -24.21 15.66 42.20
CA TYR A 110 -24.69 14.38 42.75
C TYR A 110 -23.91 14.00 44.03
N ARG A 111 -22.57 14.07 44.03
CA ARG A 111 -21.72 13.75 45.20
C ARG A 111 -22.04 14.64 46.40
N LEU A 112 -22.23 15.94 46.18
CA LEU A 112 -22.65 16.87 47.23
C LEU A 112 -24.03 16.50 47.81
N ALA A 113 -24.99 16.14 46.95
CA ALA A 113 -26.30 15.67 47.40
C ALA A 113 -26.21 14.35 48.18
N TRP A 114 -25.33 13.44 47.75
CA TRP A 114 -25.09 12.15 48.40
C TRP A 114 -24.49 12.29 49.81
N ILE A 115 -23.45 13.12 49.97
CA ILE A 115 -22.81 13.36 51.26
C ILE A 115 -23.76 14.05 52.26
N ALA A 116 -24.74 14.81 51.76
CA ALA A 116 -25.76 15.47 52.56
C ALA A 116 -26.91 14.52 53.02
N ILE A 117 -26.90 13.25 52.62
CA ILE A 117 -27.94 12.29 53.00
C ILE A 117 -27.87 12.06 54.53
N PRO A 118 -28.99 12.23 55.25
CA PRO A 118 -29.01 11.99 56.70
C PRO A 118 -28.87 10.50 57.01
N ALA A 119 -28.52 10.19 58.26
CA ALA A 119 -28.42 8.80 58.72
C ALA A 119 -29.69 7.99 58.40
N ARG A 120 -29.53 6.70 58.10
CA ARG A 120 -30.58 5.79 57.60
C ARG A 120 -31.87 5.74 58.43
N LEU A 121 -31.80 6.03 59.73
CA LEU A 121 -32.96 6.05 60.63
C LEU A 121 -33.76 7.37 60.57
N ALA A 122 -33.26 8.39 59.90
CA ALA A 122 -33.94 9.67 59.78
C ALA A 122 -35.14 9.56 58.82
N PRO A 123 -36.29 10.18 59.14
CA PRO A 123 -37.50 10.09 58.30
C PRO A 123 -37.32 10.73 56.91
N THR A 124 -36.31 11.57 56.73
CA THR A 124 -36.00 12.25 55.47
C THR A 124 -34.96 11.51 54.61
N HIS A 125 -34.43 10.37 55.07
CA HIS A 125 -33.38 9.62 54.37
C HIS A 125 -33.82 9.19 52.96
N ASP A 126 -34.95 8.50 52.83
CA ASP A 126 -35.45 8.02 51.54
C ASP A 126 -35.70 9.18 50.54
N VAL A 127 -36.16 10.34 51.04
CA VAL A 127 -36.36 11.53 50.20
C VAL A 127 -35.02 12.09 49.70
N ALA A 128 -34.00 12.12 50.56
CA ALA A 128 -32.67 12.59 50.19
C ALA A 128 -31.98 11.65 49.18
N VAL A 129 -32.10 10.33 49.37
CA VAL A 129 -31.59 9.32 48.41
C VAL A 129 -32.26 9.49 47.04
N ASN A 130 -33.59 9.60 47.00
CA ASN A 130 -34.32 9.80 45.74
C ASN A 130 -33.95 11.12 45.04
N ASN A 131 -33.68 12.18 45.80
CA ASN A 131 -33.20 13.44 45.24
C ASN A 131 -31.80 13.28 44.62
N ALA A 132 -30.87 12.61 45.30
CA ALA A 132 -29.55 12.31 44.75
C ALA A 132 -29.66 11.45 43.48
N LEU A 133 -30.51 10.42 43.49
CA LEU A 133 -30.78 9.55 42.34
C LEU A 133 -31.30 10.36 41.14
N SER A 134 -32.26 11.25 41.36
CA SER A 134 -32.81 12.10 40.30
C SER A 134 -31.75 13.02 39.67
N ILE A 135 -30.76 13.49 40.45
CA ILE A 135 -29.64 14.29 39.91
C ILE A 135 -28.72 13.40 39.07
N LEU A 136 -28.42 12.18 39.54
CA LEU A 136 -27.58 11.23 38.81
C LEU A 136 -28.18 10.87 37.45
N GLU A 137 -29.45 10.45 37.43
CA GLU A 137 -30.18 10.06 36.22
C GLU A 137 -30.40 11.24 35.26
N GLY A 138 -30.92 12.34 35.80
CA GLY A 138 -31.35 13.49 34.99
C GLY A 138 -30.19 14.29 34.40
N ASP A 139 -29.08 14.40 35.13
CA ASP A 139 -27.92 15.19 34.69
C ASP A 139 -26.76 14.31 34.23
N SER A 140 -26.19 13.48 35.11
CA SER A 140 -24.90 12.83 34.84
C SER A 140 -24.98 11.75 33.77
N ILE A 141 -25.95 10.84 33.84
CA ILE A 141 -26.13 9.80 32.82
C ILE A 141 -26.42 10.44 31.46
N LYS A 142 -27.35 11.40 31.43
CA LYS A 142 -27.68 12.12 30.20
C LYS A 142 -26.48 12.84 29.58
N ARG A 143 -25.67 13.53 30.39
CA ARG A 143 -24.45 14.22 29.91
C ARG A 143 -23.39 13.25 29.42
N CYS A 144 -23.29 12.07 30.02
CA CYS A 144 -22.41 11.01 29.54
C CYS A 144 -22.85 10.53 28.14
N ALA A 145 -24.16 10.34 27.94
CA ALA A 145 -24.72 10.00 26.63
C ALA A 145 -24.48 11.12 25.58
N GLU A 146 -24.68 12.39 25.95
CA GLU A 146 -24.37 13.54 25.07
C GLU A 146 -22.88 13.57 24.65
N LEU A 147 -21.98 13.25 25.58
CA LEU A 147 -20.55 13.17 25.29
C LEU A 147 -20.25 12.03 24.30
N GLN A 148 -20.88 10.86 24.48
CA GLN A 148 -20.70 9.74 23.56
C GLN A 148 -21.26 10.04 22.16
N GLU A 149 -22.46 10.61 22.07
CA GLU A 149 -23.06 11.01 20.79
C GLU A 149 -22.18 12.00 20.04
N TYR A 150 -21.62 12.99 20.75
CA TYR A 150 -20.66 13.91 20.16
C TYR A 150 -19.46 13.17 19.56
N THR A 151 -18.84 12.22 20.30
CA THR A 151 -17.69 11.46 19.77
C THR A 151 -18.04 10.60 18.56
N LEU A 152 -19.24 10.03 18.53
CA LEU A 152 -19.72 9.24 17.40
C LEU A 152 -19.87 10.14 16.16
N SER A 153 -20.49 11.31 16.30
CA SER A 153 -20.65 12.26 15.20
C SER A 153 -19.33 12.77 14.62
N GLN A 154 -18.28 12.87 15.45
CA GLN A 154 -16.95 13.27 14.99
C GLN A 154 -16.26 12.19 14.16
N ILE A 155 -16.51 10.91 14.46
CA ILE A 155 -15.99 9.79 13.66
C ILE A 155 -16.68 9.76 12.29
N GLU A 156 -17.99 9.98 12.25
CA GLU A 156 -18.74 10.04 10.99
C GLU A 156 -18.23 11.18 10.10
N LYS A 157 -18.07 12.39 10.65
CA LYS A 157 -17.48 13.52 9.91
C LYS A 157 -16.07 13.22 9.42
N ALA A 158 -15.23 12.63 10.26
CA ALA A 158 -13.88 12.26 9.85
C ALA A 158 -13.90 11.22 8.70
N ALA A 159 -14.81 10.24 8.76
CA ALA A 159 -14.98 9.24 7.70
C ALA A 159 -15.43 9.89 6.37
N ASP A 160 -16.33 10.87 6.43
CA ASP A 160 -16.79 11.63 5.25
C ASP A 160 -15.65 12.46 4.64
N ASP A 161 -14.83 13.13 5.47
CA ASP A 161 -13.67 13.88 5.01
C ASP A 161 -12.64 12.96 4.32
N TYR A 162 -12.43 11.75 4.85
CA TYR A 162 -11.57 10.75 4.20
C TYR A 162 -12.11 10.27 2.86
N ALA A 163 -13.44 10.14 2.71
CA ALA A 163 -14.04 9.74 1.45
C ALA A 163 -13.77 10.77 0.34
N LEU A 164 -13.75 12.07 0.66
CA LEU A 164 -13.43 13.13 -0.28
C LEU A 164 -11.95 13.08 -0.72
N VAL A 165 -11.03 12.88 0.22
CA VAL A 165 -9.59 12.75 -0.07
C VAL A 165 -9.31 11.52 -0.93
N LEU A 166 -9.94 10.38 -0.62
CA LEU A 166 -9.80 9.15 -1.42
C LEU A 166 -10.31 9.34 -2.85
N ARG A 167 -11.40 10.11 -3.03
CA ARG A 167 -11.91 10.44 -4.37
C ARG A 167 -10.90 11.28 -5.15
N GLU A 168 -10.28 12.27 -4.51
CA GLU A 168 -9.25 13.11 -5.15
C GLU A 168 -8.00 12.30 -5.52
N LEU A 169 -7.55 11.41 -4.64
CA LEU A 169 -6.47 10.46 -4.93
C LEU A 169 -6.80 9.52 -6.09
N ALA A 170 -8.04 9.02 -6.16
CA ALA A 170 -8.48 8.17 -7.26
C ALA A 170 -8.39 8.89 -8.62
N TRP A 171 -8.77 10.17 -8.68
CA TRP A 171 -8.58 11.00 -9.87
C TRP A 171 -7.10 11.21 -10.21
N GLY A 172 -6.25 11.43 -9.20
CA GLY A 172 -4.80 11.54 -9.38
C GLY A 172 -4.18 10.28 -9.99
N ILE A 173 -4.51 9.10 -9.45
CA ILE A 173 -4.05 7.81 -9.96
C ILE A 173 -4.56 7.57 -11.39
N GLY A 174 -5.84 7.88 -11.63
CA GLY A 174 -6.44 7.78 -12.96
C GLY A 174 -5.71 8.64 -13.99
N ALA A 175 -5.48 9.92 -13.68
CA ALA A 175 -4.77 10.85 -14.56
C ALA A 175 -3.35 10.37 -14.88
N VAL A 176 -2.61 9.89 -13.87
CA VAL A 176 -1.25 9.39 -14.06
C VAL A 176 -1.23 8.11 -14.91
N GLY A 177 -2.20 7.20 -14.71
CA GLY A 177 -2.36 6.00 -15.53
C GLY A 177 -2.61 6.32 -17.02
N VAL A 178 -3.44 7.33 -17.31
CA VAL A 178 -3.70 7.78 -18.68
C VAL A 178 -2.43 8.37 -19.32
N ILE A 179 -1.72 9.25 -18.60
CA ILE A 179 -0.49 9.87 -19.10
C ILE A 179 0.58 8.79 -19.36
N GLY A 180 0.77 7.85 -18.43
CA GLY A 180 1.71 6.74 -18.58
C GLY A 180 1.39 5.85 -19.78
N SER A 181 0.10 5.55 -20.02
CA SER A 181 -0.35 4.74 -21.16
C SER A 181 -0.07 5.44 -22.49
N LEU A 182 -0.38 6.74 -22.61
CA LEU A 182 -0.11 7.53 -23.80
C LEU A 182 1.40 7.61 -24.09
N ALA A 183 2.21 7.82 -23.06
CA ALA A 183 3.67 7.84 -23.19
C ALA A 183 4.21 6.48 -23.68
N GLY A 184 3.71 5.37 -23.13
CA GLY A 184 4.08 4.02 -23.53
C GLY A 184 3.77 3.71 -25.00
N VAL A 185 2.57 4.08 -25.46
CA VAL A 185 2.18 3.92 -26.89
C VAL A 185 3.07 4.75 -27.80
N GLY A 186 3.35 6.01 -27.44
CA GLY A 186 4.23 6.87 -28.21
C GLY A 186 5.64 6.30 -28.34
N LEU A 187 6.20 5.80 -27.23
CA LEU A 187 7.51 5.13 -27.21
C LEU A 187 7.53 3.87 -28.08
N GLY A 188 6.49 3.03 -27.98
CA GLY A 188 6.36 1.80 -28.79
C GLY A 188 6.29 2.09 -30.28
N TYR A 189 5.55 3.13 -30.68
CA TYR A 189 5.44 3.54 -32.09
C TYR A 189 6.79 4.03 -32.65
N VAL A 190 7.52 4.85 -31.88
CA VAL A 190 8.85 5.33 -32.27
C VAL A 190 9.85 4.17 -32.39
N ALA A 191 9.81 3.21 -31.46
CA ALA A 191 10.64 2.00 -31.52
C ALA A 191 10.34 1.17 -32.77
N ALA A 192 9.06 0.95 -33.10
CA ALA A 192 8.65 0.23 -34.30
C ALA A 192 9.15 0.89 -35.60
N LEU A 193 9.13 2.23 -35.66
CA LEU A 193 9.66 2.99 -36.80
C LEU A 193 11.20 2.89 -36.91
N GLY A 194 11.91 2.90 -35.78
CA GLY A 194 13.37 2.75 -35.74
C GLY A 194 13.82 1.37 -36.23
N TRP A 195 13.08 0.32 -35.87
CA TRP A 195 13.40 -1.05 -36.26
C TRP A 195 13.33 -1.27 -37.78
N ARG A 196 12.34 -0.66 -38.45
CA ARG A 196 12.19 -0.73 -39.93
C ARG A 196 13.40 -0.17 -40.68
N ARG A 197 14.07 0.87 -40.17
CA ARG A 197 15.28 1.42 -40.80
C ARG A 197 16.49 0.50 -40.62
N THR A 198 16.59 -0.15 -39.47
CA THR A 198 17.72 -1.03 -39.15
C THR A 198 17.72 -2.29 -40.01
N ILE A 199 16.54 -2.89 -40.25
CA ILE A 199 16.40 -4.06 -41.15
C ILE A 199 16.81 -3.71 -42.59
N ARG A 200 16.42 -2.53 -43.10
CA ARG A 200 16.82 -2.10 -44.45
C ARG A 200 18.34 -1.92 -44.56
N ASN A 201 19.00 -1.37 -43.55
CA ASN A 201 20.46 -1.19 -43.59
C ASN A 201 21.23 -2.51 -43.46
N LEU A 202 20.72 -3.47 -42.69
CA LEU A 202 21.29 -4.82 -42.61
C LEU A 202 21.19 -5.57 -43.94
N GLN A 203 20.06 -5.45 -44.66
CA GLN A 203 19.90 -6.04 -45.99
C GLN A 203 20.94 -5.52 -46.99
N VAL A 204 21.29 -4.23 -46.96
CA VAL A 204 22.27 -3.65 -47.89
C VAL A 204 23.69 -4.12 -47.56
N HIS A 205 24.04 -4.23 -46.28
CA HIS A 205 25.38 -4.71 -45.87
C HIS A 205 25.62 -6.18 -46.24
N ILE A 206 24.61 -7.05 -46.10
CA ILE A 206 24.71 -8.45 -46.53
C ILE A 206 24.87 -8.53 -48.06
N ARG A 207 24.17 -7.69 -48.81
CA ARG A 207 24.29 -7.66 -50.28
C ARG A 207 25.67 -7.21 -50.76
N HIS A 208 26.31 -6.28 -50.05
CA HIS A 208 27.68 -5.86 -50.35
C HIS A 208 28.75 -6.86 -49.92
N ALA A 209 28.53 -7.59 -48.83
CA ALA A 209 29.41 -8.70 -48.43
C ALA A 209 29.31 -9.88 -49.40
N ALA A 210 28.08 -10.21 -49.84
CA ALA A 210 27.84 -11.25 -50.84
C ALA A 210 28.47 -10.92 -52.20
N GLY A 211 28.42 -9.66 -52.65
CA GLY A 211 29.06 -9.25 -53.90
C GLY A 211 30.59 -9.25 -53.90
N LYS A 212 31.25 -9.40 -52.74
CA LYS A 212 32.71 -9.55 -52.62
C LYS A 212 33.18 -10.99 -52.48
N LEU A 213 32.26 -11.93 -52.21
CA LEU A 213 32.52 -13.35 -52.35
C LEU A 213 32.37 -13.65 -53.85
N GLY A 214 33.44 -14.13 -54.50
CA GLY A 214 33.48 -14.33 -55.95
C GLY A 214 32.34 -15.21 -56.49
N ALA A 215 32.16 -15.18 -57.80
CA ALA A 215 31.04 -15.73 -58.58
C ALA A 215 30.74 -17.25 -58.42
N GLU A 216 31.32 -17.93 -57.45
CA GLU A 216 31.09 -19.35 -57.14
C GLU A 216 30.42 -19.60 -55.79
N ALA A 217 29.98 -18.56 -55.06
CA ALA A 217 29.21 -18.75 -53.83
C ALA A 217 27.71 -18.98 -54.15
N PRO A 218 27.11 -20.11 -53.74
CA PRO A 218 25.71 -20.40 -54.03
C PRO A 218 24.80 -19.35 -53.38
N GLU A 219 23.90 -18.77 -54.18
CA GLU A 219 22.94 -17.76 -53.74
C GLU A 219 22.00 -18.35 -52.69
N ILE A 220 22.19 -18.01 -51.42
CA ILE A 220 21.26 -18.37 -50.35
C ILE A 220 20.15 -17.33 -50.36
N VAL A 221 19.11 -17.58 -51.16
CA VAL A 221 17.88 -16.78 -51.15
C VAL A 221 17.11 -17.11 -49.87
N VAL A 222 17.22 -16.24 -48.87
CA VAL A 222 16.36 -16.27 -47.68
C VAL A 222 15.05 -15.58 -48.05
N SER A 223 14.05 -16.37 -48.45
CA SER A 223 12.69 -15.91 -48.74
C SER A 223 12.04 -15.41 -47.44
N SER A 224 11.72 -14.12 -47.33
CA SER A 224 11.15 -13.54 -46.10
C SER A 224 9.63 -13.77 -45.92
N GLU A 225 9.05 -14.73 -46.65
CA GLU A 225 7.63 -15.08 -46.53
C GLU A 225 7.36 -16.22 -45.55
N GLY A 226 8.40 -16.80 -44.95
CA GLY A 226 8.30 -17.85 -43.94
C GLY A 226 8.09 -17.31 -42.52
N GLY A 227 7.22 -17.96 -41.74
CA GLY A 227 6.98 -17.66 -40.33
C GLY A 227 8.24 -17.87 -39.46
N LEU A 228 8.23 -17.32 -38.24
CA LEU A 228 9.36 -17.36 -37.26
C LEU A 228 10.03 -18.73 -37.09
N GLN A 229 9.27 -19.82 -37.26
CA GLN A 229 9.75 -21.19 -37.11
C GLN A 229 10.68 -21.62 -38.27
N GLU A 230 10.41 -21.15 -39.48
CA GLU A 230 11.19 -21.46 -40.68
C GLU A 230 12.55 -20.72 -40.68
N ILE A 231 12.59 -19.56 -40.02
CA ILE A 231 13.83 -18.80 -39.78
C ILE A 231 14.76 -19.57 -38.84
N ASP A 232 14.22 -20.22 -37.80
CA ASP A 232 15.02 -21.01 -36.85
C ASP A 232 15.63 -22.25 -37.54
N ASP A 233 14.86 -22.93 -38.37
CA ASP A 233 15.35 -24.07 -39.15
C ASP A 233 16.42 -23.67 -40.18
N GLN A 234 16.24 -22.52 -40.85
CA GLN A 234 17.24 -21.98 -41.75
C GLN A 234 18.52 -21.56 -41.01
N MET A 235 18.42 -21.00 -39.81
CA MET A 235 19.58 -20.67 -38.97
C MET A 235 20.36 -21.92 -38.54
N ARG A 236 19.68 -23.00 -38.14
CA ARG A 236 20.33 -24.27 -37.80
C ARG A 236 21.03 -24.90 -39.01
N SER A 237 20.40 -24.83 -40.18
CA SER A 237 20.98 -25.30 -41.44
C SER A 237 22.24 -24.50 -41.82
N LEU A 238 22.20 -23.17 -41.67
CA LEU A 238 23.34 -22.30 -41.93
C LEU A 238 24.50 -22.59 -40.97
N ALA A 239 24.21 -22.74 -39.67
CA ALA A 239 25.21 -23.07 -38.66
C ALA A 239 25.94 -24.38 -39.00
N ARG A 240 25.19 -25.41 -39.41
CA ARG A 240 25.74 -26.71 -39.79
C ARG A 240 26.62 -26.64 -41.05
N ARG A 241 26.27 -25.79 -42.02
CA ARG A 241 27.10 -25.56 -43.23
C ARG A 241 28.38 -24.80 -42.92
N VAL A 242 28.33 -23.83 -42.01
CA VAL A 242 29.53 -23.10 -41.57
C VAL A 242 30.47 -24.03 -40.82
N GLU A 243 29.94 -24.88 -39.94
CA GLU A 243 30.71 -25.90 -39.22
C GLU A 243 31.46 -26.83 -40.19
N LEU A 244 30.78 -27.34 -41.23
CA LEU A 244 31.40 -28.18 -42.25
C LEU A 244 32.54 -27.50 -43.04
N VAL A 245 32.39 -26.22 -43.38
CA VAL A 245 33.44 -25.48 -44.12
C VAL A 245 34.62 -25.16 -43.20
N VAL A 246 34.34 -24.74 -41.96
CA VAL A 246 35.37 -24.43 -40.97
C VAL A 246 36.16 -25.68 -40.59
N ASP A 247 35.51 -26.83 -40.44
CA ASP A 247 36.21 -28.08 -40.15
C ASP A 247 37.11 -28.51 -41.31
N ALA A 248 36.63 -28.40 -42.56
CA ALA A 248 37.46 -28.73 -43.72
C ALA A 248 38.68 -27.80 -43.86
N GLU A 249 38.53 -26.50 -43.59
CA GLU A 249 39.62 -25.53 -43.66
C GLU A 249 40.59 -25.69 -42.47
N MET A 250 40.08 -25.98 -41.27
CA MET A 250 40.88 -26.28 -40.08
C MET A 250 41.67 -27.59 -40.20
N GLU A 251 41.10 -28.62 -40.82
CA GLU A 251 41.77 -29.89 -41.12
C GLU A 251 42.92 -29.70 -42.12
N ALA A 252 42.70 -28.88 -43.16
CA ALA A 252 43.73 -28.52 -44.13
C ALA A 252 44.86 -27.67 -43.52
N ALA A 253 44.54 -26.74 -42.62
CA ALA A 253 45.51 -25.83 -42.02
C ALA A 253 46.31 -26.45 -40.84
N TYR A 254 45.72 -27.38 -40.08
CA TYR A 254 46.32 -27.93 -38.86
C TYR A 254 46.12 -29.45 -38.70
N PRO A 255 46.69 -30.28 -39.60
CA PRO A 255 46.42 -31.73 -39.64
C PRO A 255 46.85 -32.49 -38.38
N LYS A 256 47.86 -31.99 -37.65
CA LYS A 256 48.39 -32.65 -36.44
C LYS A 256 47.52 -32.49 -35.18
N HIS A 257 46.56 -31.54 -35.17
CA HIS A 257 45.73 -31.29 -33.99
C HIS A 257 44.29 -31.82 -34.12
N TYR A 258 43.80 -32.04 -35.34
CA TYR A 258 42.44 -32.53 -35.56
C TYR A 258 42.29 -34.05 -35.48
N GLY A 259 43.34 -34.82 -35.86
CA GLY A 259 43.31 -36.29 -35.76
C GLY A 259 43.11 -36.83 -34.34
N ALA A 260 43.48 -36.07 -33.30
CA ALA A 260 43.35 -36.50 -31.90
C ALA A 260 41.94 -36.28 -31.32
N ARG A 261 41.07 -35.49 -31.95
CA ARG A 261 39.74 -35.14 -31.40
C ARG A 261 38.66 -36.16 -31.77
N VAL A 262 38.79 -36.82 -32.92
CA VAL A 262 37.83 -37.85 -33.38
C VAL A 262 37.96 -39.15 -32.57
N GLU A 263 39.15 -39.49 -32.08
CA GLU A 263 39.35 -40.67 -31.21
C GLU A 263 38.73 -40.51 -29.81
N LEU A 264 38.66 -39.27 -29.28
CA LEU A 264 38.07 -39.01 -27.96
C LEU A 264 36.53 -39.08 -27.95
N GLN A 265 35.87 -38.83 -29.09
CA GLN A 265 34.41 -38.84 -29.16
C GLN A 265 33.82 -40.25 -29.44
N LEU A 266 34.62 -41.18 -29.98
CA LEU A 266 34.24 -42.59 -30.13
C LEU A 266 34.49 -43.43 -28.86
N ALA A 267 35.30 -42.95 -27.91
CA ALA A 267 35.55 -43.63 -26.64
C ALA A 267 34.53 -43.26 -25.53
N GLY A 268 33.71 -42.22 -25.74
CA GLY A 268 32.70 -41.74 -24.79
C GLY A 268 31.30 -42.32 -24.99
N GLY A 269 31.19 -43.57 -25.45
CA GLY A 269 29.91 -44.23 -25.71
C GLY A 269 28.98 -44.22 -24.50
N ASP A 270 27.84 -43.54 -24.66
CA ASP A 270 26.69 -43.54 -23.77
C ASP A 270 26.28 -44.98 -23.39
N ARG A 271 26.14 -45.22 -22.09
CA ARG A 271 25.36 -46.36 -21.57
C ARG A 271 23.89 -45.94 -21.50
N PRO A 272 22.96 -46.67 -22.15
CA PRO A 272 21.54 -46.45 -21.93
C PRO A 272 21.16 -47.01 -20.55
N GLU A 273 20.50 -46.18 -19.73
CA GLU A 273 19.61 -46.64 -18.65
C GLU A 273 18.19 -46.80 -19.18
#